data_AF-A0A7C9DSL7-F1
#
_entry.id   AF-A0A7C9DSL7-F1
#
_cell.length_a   1.000
_cell.length_b   1.000
_cell.length_c   1.000
_cell.angle_alpha   90.00
_cell.angle_beta   90.00
_cell.angle_gamma   90.00
#
_symmetry.space_group_name_H-M   'P 1'
#
loop_
_entity.id
_entity.type
_entity.pdbx_description
1 polymer ?
#
loop_
_entity_poly.entity_id
_entity_poly.type
_entity_poly.pdbx_seq_one_letter_code
_entity_poly.pdbx_strand_id
1 'polypeptide(L)'
;CEFTYLSTQILHFLGVEGPNTSDPSKFIRYIYNRVILENATVRASAVSTLAKFGAMVDSLKPRVFTLLRRCLFDSDDEVRDRATLYLNMLGADDAVAETGKDVKEFLFGSLDVPLSNLETSLKNYEPTEAPFDINSVPKEVKSQPLAEKKVANKKPTGLGAPPIGPSSG
;
A
#
# COMPACT_ATOMS: atom_id res chain seq x y z
N CYS A 1 -10.99 12.82 7.86
CA CYS A 1 -10.23 11.71 8.45
C CYS A 1 -8.95 12.27 9.05
N GLU A 2 -8.77 12.19 10.37
CA GLU A 2 -7.58 12.72 11.05
C GLU A 2 -6.36 11.79 10.93
N PHE A 3 -6.60 10.48 10.68
CA PHE A 3 -5.58 9.43 10.73
C PHE A 3 -5.58 8.59 9.43
N THR A 4 -5.51 9.25 8.27
CA THR A 4 -5.50 8.64 6.92
C THR A 4 -4.55 7.43 6.84
N TYR A 5 -3.28 7.60 7.23
CA TYR A 5 -2.27 6.53 7.17
C TYR A 5 -2.61 5.34 8.07
N LEU A 6 -3.02 5.58 9.32
CA LEU A 6 -3.40 4.49 10.22
C LEU A 6 -4.65 3.75 9.71
N SER A 7 -5.60 4.48 9.11
CA SER A 7 -6.81 3.91 8.53
C SER A 7 -6.50 3.01 7.33
N THR A 8 -5.55 3.38 6.46
CA THR A 8 -5.14 2.50 5.35
C THR A 8 -4.31 1.29 5.82
N GLN A 9 -3.49 1.43 6.88
CA GLN A 9 -2.81 0.28 7.50
C GLN A 9 -3.81 -0.73 8.10
N ILE A 10 -4.81 -0.25 8.84
CA ILE A 10 -5.88 -1.11 9.40
C ILE A 10 -6.67 -1.80 8.28
N LEU A 11 -7.03 -1.08 7.21
CA LEU A 11 -7.73 -1.64 6.06
C LEU A 11 -6.89 -2.65 5.27
N HIS A 12 -5.58 -2.44 5.15
CA HIS A 12 -4.66 -3.41 4.57
C HIS A 12 -4.61 -4.69 5.40
N PHE A 13 -4.40 -4.58 6.72
CA PHE A 13 -4.38 -5.70 7.66
C PHE A 13 -5.70 -6.50 7.63
N LEU A 14 -6.85 -5.81 7.70
CA LEU A 14 -8.16 -6.44 7.56
C LEU A 14 -8.36 -7.14 6.21
N GLY A 15 -7.70 -6.67 5.15
CA GLY A 15 -7.74 -7.31 3.83
C GLY A 15 -6.90 -8.58 3.73
N VAL A 16 -5.90 -8.75 4.60
CA VAL A 16 -5.07 -9.98 4.68
C VAL A 16 -5.69 -10.99 5.64
N GLU A 17 -6.00 -10.58 6.87
CA GLU A 17 -6.46 -11.49 7.93
C GLU A 17 -7.98 -11.68 7.97
N GLY A 18 -8.75 -10.65 7.63
CA GLY A 18 -10.22 -10.67 7.71
C GLY A 18 -10.90 -11.82 6.94
N PRO A 19 -10.46 -12.18 5.72
CA PRO A 19 -10.96 -13.34 4.98
C PRO A 19 -10.76 -14.68 5.68
N ASN A 20 -9.75 -14.79 6.56
CA ASN A 20 -9.38 -16.04 7.25
C ASN A 20 -10.12 -16.20 8.60
N THR A 21 -10.93 -15.22 9.00
CA THR A 21 -11.70 -15.26 10.26
C THR A 21 -12.89 -16.22 10.20
N SER A 22 -13.44 -16.59 11.35
CA SER A 22 -14.61 -17.48 11.45
C SER A 22 -15.93 -16.87 10.97
N ASP A 23 -16.00 -15.56 10.76
CA ASP A 23 -17.11 -14.91 10.05
C ASP A 23 -16.63 -13.65 9.30
N PRO A 24 -16.11 -13.82 8.07
CA PRO A 24 -15.66 -12.71 7.24
C PRO A 24 -16.81 -11.76 6.84
N SER A 25 -18.06 -12.22 6.89
CA SER A 25 -19.24 -11.47 6.43
C SER A 25 -19.50 -10.21 7.25
N LYS A 26 -19.08 -10.20 8.53
CA LYS A 26 -19.20 -9.06 9.44
C LYS A 26 -18.40 -7.85 8.94
N PHE A 27 -17.18 -8.07 8.45
CA PHE A 27 -16.26 -6.98 8.08
C PHE A 27 -16.75 -6.15 6.90
N ILE A 28 -17.48 -6.75 5.96
CA ILE A 28 -17.97 -6.09 4.73
C ILE A 28 -18.72 -4.77 5.00
N ARG A 29 -19.53 -4.69 6.07
CA ARG A 29 -20.23 -3.44 6.43
C ARG A 29 -19.26 -2.38 6.96
N TYR A 30 -18.30 -2.75 7.81
CA TYR A 30 -17.33 -1.81 8.36
C TYR A 30 -16.35 -1.27 7.30
N ILE A 31 -15.97 -2.12 6.33
CA ILE A 31 -15.14 -1.74 5.18
C ILE A 31 -15.93 -0.80 4.25
N TYR A 32 -17.17 -1.16 3.87
CA TYR A 32 -17.98 -0.30 2.99
C TYR A 32 -18.35 1.05 3.61
N ASN A 33 -18.46 1.13 4.93
CA ASN A 33 -18.62 2.41 5.62
C ASN A 33 -17.42 3.36 5.38
N ARG A 34 -16.19 2.84 5.23
CA ARG A 34 -15.01 3.64 4.88
C ARG A 34 -15.10 4.20 3.45
N VAL A 35 -15.67 3.42 2.53
CA VAL A 35 -15.92 3.84 1.13
C VAL A 35 -16.93 5.00 1.04
N ILE A 36 -17.80 5.20 2.04
CA ILE A 36 -18.79 6.30 2.01
C ILE A 36 -18.34 7.53 2.83
N LEU A 37 -17.63 7.31 3.95
CA LEU A 37 -17.46 8.33 4.99
C LEU A 37 -16.07 8.97 5.05
N GLU A 38 -15.11 8.51 4.26
CA GLU A 38 -13.69 8.90 4.38
C GLU A 38 -13.14 9.61 3.11
N ASN A 39 -11.90 10.09 3.19
CA ASN A 39 -11.21 10.68 2.04
C ASN A 39 -10.79 9.62 1.00
N ALA A 40 -10.52 10.09 -0.22
CA ALA A 40 -10.06 9.31 -1.37
C ALA A 40 -9.09 8.16 -1.02
N THR A 41 -7.99 8.48 -0.35
CA THR A 41 -6.94 7.51 0.02
C THR A 41 -7.46 6.36 0.89
N VAL A 42 -8.36 6.65 1.83
CA VAL A 42 -9.01 5.62 2.66
C VAL A 42 -10.10 4.87 1.90
N ARG A 43 -10.82 5.53 0.98
CA ARG A 43 -11.79 4.86 0.07
C ARG A 43 -11.10 3.86 -0.87
N ALA A 44 -10.00 4.26 -1.52
CA ALA A 44 -9.18 3.43 -2.40
C ALA A 44 -8.59 2.21 -1.66
N SER A 45 -8.13 2.42 -0.42
CA SER A 45 -7.71 1.34 0.47
C SER A 45 -8.87 0.38 0.77
N ALA A 46 -10.06 0.88 1.12
CA ALA A 46 -11.22 0.06 1.42
C ALA A 46 -11.77 -0.71 0.20
N VAL A 47 -11.71 -0.13 -1.00
CA VAL A 47 -12.00 -0.82 -2.27
C VAL A 47 -11.05 -2.01 -2.47
N SER A 48 -9.76 -1.83 -2.16
CA SER A 48 -8.77 -2.91 -2.19
C SER A 48 -9.04 -4.00 -1.15
N THR A 49 -9.47 -3.61 0.06
CA THR A 49 -9.90 -4.55 1.11
C THR A 49 -11.11 -5.37 0.64
N LEU A 50 -12.13 -4.75 0.04
CA LEU A 50 -13.30 -5.47 -0.51
C LEU A 50 -12.88 -6.49 -1.59
N ALA A 51 -11.97 -6.10 -2.49
CA ALA A 51 -11.46 -6.99 -3.53
C ALA A 51 -10.75 -8.24 -2.96
N LYS A 52 -9.94 -8.07 -1.90
CA LYS A 52 -9.29 -9.20 -1.20
C LYS A 52 -10.29 -10.18 -0.59
N PHE A 53 -11.37 -9.69 0.02
CA PHE A 53 -12.47 -10.56 0.48
C PHE A 53 -13.16 -11.28 -0.68
N GLY A 54 -13.36 -10.61 -1.82
CA GLY A 54 -13.91 -11.23 -3.04
C GLY A 54 -13.02 -12.32 -3.64
N ALA A 55 -11.70 -12.18 -3.57
CA ALA A 55 -10.74 -13.18 -4.05
C ALA A 55 -10.64 -14.43 -3.17
N MET A 56 -10.95 -14.31 -1.88
CA MET A 56 -10.73 -15.35 -0.88
C MET A 56 -12.01 -16.03 -0.37
N VAL A 57 -13.17 -15.37 -0.46
CA VAL A 57 -14.45 -15.86 0.09
C VAL A 57 -15.53 -15.84 -1.00
N ASP A 58 -15.69 -16.95 -1.71
CA ASP A 58 -16.61 -17.04 -2.86
C ASP A 58 -18.07 -16.66 -2.53
N SER A 59 -18.55 -17.03 -1.34
CA SER A 59 -19.89 -16.66 -0.85
C SER A 59 -20.10 -15.14 -0.64
N LEU A 60 -19.02 -14.35 -0.63
CA LEU A 60 -19.06 -12.89 -0.56
C LEU A 60 -18.90 -12.22 -1.93
N LYS A 61 -18.47 -12.91 -3.00
CA LYS A 61 -18.26 -12.33 -4.34
C LYS A 61 -19.47 -11.50 -4.85
N PRO A 62 -20.72 -11.98 -4.82
CA PRO A 62 -21.86 -11.20 -5.33
C PRO A 62 -22.09 -9.90 -4.56
N ARG A 63 -21.85 -9.93 -3.24
CA ARG A 63 -21.91 -8.74 -2.38
C ARG A 63 -20.76 -7.79 -2.69
N VAL A 64 -19.53 -8.29 -2.80
CA VAL A 64 -18.34 -7.50 -3.15
C VAL A 64 -18.52 -6.82 -4.51
N PHE A 65 -18.98 -7.53 -5.55
CA PHE A 65 -19.23 -6.94 -6.88
C PHE A 65 -20.29 -5.84 -6.84
N THR A 66 -21.34 -6.02 -6.05
CA THR A 66 -22.38 -4.98 -5.85
C THR A 66 -21.82 -3.71 -5.19
N LEU A 67 -20.80 -3.83 -4.35
CA LEU A 67 -20.12 -2.68 -3.73
C LEU A 67 -19.08 -2.06 -4.67
N LEU A 68 -18.24 -2.87 -5.33
CA LEU A 68 -17.25 -2.39 -6.29
C LEU A 68 -17.90 -1.67 -7.48
N ARG A 69 -19.02 -2.18 -8.04
CA ARG A 69 -19.76 -1.52 -9.13
C ARG A 69 -20.32 -0.14 -8.75
N ARG A 70 -20.48 0.16 -7.45
CA ARG A 70 -20.83 1.52 -6.97
C ARG A 70 -19.62 2.45 -6.90
N CYS A 71 -18.42 1.89 -6.68
CA CYS A 71 -17.17 2.65 -6.60
C CYS A 71 -16.71 3.16 -7.98
N LEU A 72 -17.23 2.59 -9.06
CA LEU A 72 -17.11 3.13 -10.44
C LEU A 72 -17.68 4.56 -10.58
N PHE A 73 -18.53 4.99 -9.64
CA PHE A 73 -19.15 6.33 -9.60
C PHE A 73 -18.61 7.20 -8.45
N ASP A 74 -17.45 6.85 -7.88
CA ASP A 74 -16.76 7.73 -6.92
C ASP A 74 -16.27 9.01 -7.62
N SER A 75 -16.18 10.11 -6.87
CA SER A 75 -15.65 11.39 -7.39
C SER A 75 -14.16 11.30 -7.75
N ASP A 76 -13.43 10.44 -7.05
CA ASP A 76 -11.97 10.29 -7.12
C ASP A 76 -11.56 9.24 -8.18
N ASP A 77 -10.52 9.53 -8.97
CA ASP A 77 -10.05 8.67 -10.06
C ASP A 77 -9.37 7.39 -9.57
N GLU A 78 -8.43 7.48 -8.64
CA GLU A 78 -7.78 6.32 -8.00
C GLU A 78 -8.83 5.35 -7.39
N VAL A 79 -9.95 5.85 -6.87
CA VAL A 79 -11.02 4.96 -6.36
C VAL A 79 -11.77 4.25 -7.50
N ARG A 80 -12.09 4.94 -8.60
CA ARG A 80 -12.77 4.36 -9.77
C ARG A 80 -11.90 3.35 -10.51
N ASP A 81 -10.63 3.67 -10.69
CA ASP A 81 -9.69 2.87 -11.47
C ASP A 81 -9.38 1.55 -10.75
N ARG A 82 -9.18 1.59 -9.42
CA ARG A 82 -9.09 0.39 -8.59
C ARG A 82 -10.36 -0.44 -8.62
N ALA A 83 -11.53 0.19 -8.58
CA ALA A 83 -12.81 -0.53 -8.65
C ALA A 83 -12.98 -1.25 -9.99
N THR A 84 -12.59 -0.61 -11.10
CA THR A 84 -12.59 -1.17 -12.45
C THR A 84 -11.61 -2.35 -12.55
N LEU A 85 -10.37 -2.15 -12.11
CA LEU A 85 -9.31 -3.17 -12.07
C LEU A 85 -9.77 -4.43 -11.33
N TYR A 86 -10.34 -4.28 -10.14
CA TYR A 86 -10.76 -5.40 -9.32
C TYR A 86 -12.04 -6.10 -9.81
N LEU A 87 -12.96 -5.40 -10.48
CA LEU A 87 -14.11 -6.06 -11.13
C LEU A 87 -13.66 -6.94 -12.30
N ASN A 88 -12.75 -6.42 -13.14
CA ASN A 88 -12.18 -7.16 -14.26
C ASN A 88 -11.39 -8.38 -13.77
N MET A 89 -10.50 -8.18 -12.79
CA MET A 89 -9.68 -9.25 -12.21
C MET A 89 -10.51 -10.35 -11.54
N LEU A 90 -11.54 -10.00 -10.78
CA LEU A 90 -12.37 -10.98 -10.08
C LEU A 90 -13.39 -11.70 -10.98
N GLY A 91 -13.41 -11.42 -12.28
CA GLY A 91 -14.32 -12.05 -13.25
C GLY A 91 -15.77 -11.60 -13.10
N ALA A 92 -16.03 -10.34 -12.73
CA ALA A 92 -17.38 -9.88 -12.38
C ALA A 92 -18.41 -9.93 -13.54
N ASP A 93 -17.93 -9.99 -14.78
CA ASP A 93 -18.70 -10.03 -16.03
C ASP A 93 -18.32 -11.27 -16.90
N ASP A 94 -17.88 -12.37 -16.27
CA ASP A 94 -17.54 -13.70 -16.84
C ASP A 94 -16.48 -13.75 -17.98
N ALA A 95 -15.96 -12.61 -18.43
CA ALA A 95 -15.09 -12.51 -19.62
C ALA A 95 -13.67 -13.10 -19.48
N VAL A 96 -13.23 -13.49 -18.27
CA VAL A 96 -11.87 -14.01 -18.02
C VAL A 96 -11.93 -15.15 -16.99
N ALA A 97 -11.95 -16.39 -17.48
CA ALA A 97 -12.18 -17.57 -16.64
C ALA A 97 -10.92 -18.23 -16.04
N GLU A 98 -9.72 -17.88 -16.52
CA GLU A 98 -8.49 -18.63 -16.21
C GLU A 98 -7.60 -18.00 -15.11
N THR A 99 -7.83 -16.74 -14.75
CA THR A 99 -6.92 -15.91 -13.91
C THR A 99 -6.98 -16.17 -12.39
N GLY A 100 -7.70 -17.19 -11.93
CA GLY A 100 -7.98 -17.41 -10.49
C GLY A 100 -6.74 -17.57 -9.60
N LYS A 101 -5.59 -17.96 -10.17
CA LYS A 101 -4.28 -17.96 -9.49
C LYS A 101 -3.65 -16.56 -9.50
N ASP A 102 -3.52 -15.97 -10.68
CA ASP A 102 -2.87 -14.68 -10.94
C ASP A 102 -3.49 -13.55 -10.11
N VAL A 103 -4.81 -13.59 -9.92
CA VAL A 103 -5.56 -12.65 -9.07
C VAL A 103 -5.14 -12.72 -7.61
N LYS A 104 -4.85 -13.93 -7.08
CA LYS A 104 -4.35 -14.09 -5.71
C LYS A 104 -2.89 -13.66 -5.60
N GLU A 105 -2.08 -13.96 -6.61
CA GLU A 105 -0.69 -13.51 -6.69
C GLU A 105 -0.59 -11.98 -6.75
N PHE A 106 -1.45 -11.31 -7.55
CA PHE A 106 -1.54 -9.85 -7.62
C PHE A 106 -2.08 -9.20 -6.35
N LEU A 107 -3.08 -9.80 -5.68
CA LEU A 107 -3.70 -9.21 -4.49
C LEU A 107 -2.95 -9.47 -3.19
N PHE A 108 -2.18 -10.55 -3.08
CA PHE A 108 -1.54 -10.98 -1.82
C PHE A 108 -0.03 -11.22 -1.95
N GLY A 109 0.53 -11.30 -3.15
CA GLY A 109 1.96 -11.41 -3.38
C GLY A 109 2.72 -10.13 -3.03
N SER A 110 3.97 -10.30 -2.61
CA SER A 110 4.96 -9.23 -2.52
C SER A 110 5.75 -9.15 -3.83
N LEU A 111 6.03 -7.94 -4.31
CA LEU A 111 7.02 -7.75 -5.38
C LEU A 111 8.42 -8.10 -4.83
N ASP A 112 8.85 -9.34 -5.07
CA ASP A 112 10.15 -9.89 -4.65
C ASP A 112 11.29 -9.40 -5.57
N VAL A 113 11.42 -8.08 -5.67
CA VAL A 113 12.40 -7.36 -6.49
C VAL A 113 12.82 -6.08 -5.74
N PRO A 114 14.12 -5.87 -5.43
CA PRO A 114 14.57 -4.66 -4.76
C PRO A 114 14.33 -3.41 -5.62
N LEU A 115 13.74 -2.36 -5.01
CA LEU A 115 13.37 -1.13 -5.74
C LEU A 115 14.57 -0.46 -6.44
N SER A 116 15.75 -0.47 -5.83
CA SER A 116 17.00 0.03 -6.44
C SER A 116 17.38 -0.72 -7.71
N ASN A 117 17.11 -2.03 -7.75
CA ASN A 117 17.47 -2.91 -8.85
C ASN A 117 16.43 -2.77 -9.97
N LEU A 118 15.14 -2.64 -9.62
CA LEU A 118 14.07 -2.31 -10.56
C LEU A 118 14.29 -0.93 -11.20
N GLU A 119 14.63 0.09 -10.42
CA GLU A 119 14.97 1.43 -10.91
C GLU A 119 16.18 1.38 -11.87
N THR A 120 17.21 0.60 -11.54
CA THR A 120 18.40 0.43 -12.38
C THR A 120 18.07 -0.30 -13.69
N SER A 121 17.30 -1.39 -13.62
CA SER A 121 16.87 -2.14 -14.81
C SER A 121 15.96 -1.32 -15.72
N LEU A 122 15.04 -0.53 -15.18
CA LEU A 122 14.18 0.37 -15.95
C LEU A 122 14.96 1.54 -16.58
N LYS A 123 15.98 2.07 -15.91
CA LYS A 123 16.87 3.10 -16.47
C LYS A 123 17.76 2.60 -17.61
N ASN A 124 18.06 1.29 -17.62
CA ASN A 124 18.86 0.63 -18.65
C ASN A 124 17.99 -0.09 -19.70
N TYR A 125 16.66 0.02 -19.62
CA TYR A 125 15.74 -0.59 -20.58
C TYR A 125 15.59 0.31 -21.81
N GLU A 126 16.33 -0.02 -22.86
CA GLU A 126 16.09 0.51 -24.20
C GLU A 126 14.78 -0.10 -24.75
N PRO A 127 13.80 0.71 -25.17
CA PRO A 127 12.54 0.18 -25.73
C PRO A 127 12.77 -0.64 -27.00
N THR A 128 12.35 -1.90 -26.98
CA THR A 128 12.33 -2.80 -28.15
C THR A 128 10.91 -3.27 -28.45
N GLU A 129 10.74 -4.16 -29.44
CA GLU A 129 9.44 -4.83 -29.69
C GLU A 129 9.02 -5.75 -28.53
N ALA A 130 9.96 -6.19 -27.69
CA ALA A 130 9.68 -6.99 -26.49
C ALA A 130 9.45 -6.07 -25.27
N PRO A 131 8.39 -6.28 -24.47
CA PRO A 131 8.14 -5.50 -23.26
C PRO A 131 9.14 -5.82 -22.14
N PHE A 132 9.23 -4.92 -21.16
CA PHE A 132 10.05 -5.11 -19.96
C PHE A 132 9.60 -6.32 -19.13
N ASP A 133 10.47 -7.32 -18.98
CA ASP A 133 10.23 -8.46 -18.10
C ASP A 133 10.71 -8.17 -16.66
N ILE A 134 9.76 -8.14 -15.73
CA ILE A 134 10.03 -7.92 -14.30
C ILE A 134 10.82 -9.07 -13.65
N ASN A 135 10.82 -10.27 -14.24
CA ASN A 135 11.59 -11.41 -13.76
C ASN A 135 13.08 -11.32 -14.11
N SER A 136 13.46 -10.48 -15.08
CA SER A 136 14.86 -10.21 -15.45
C SER A 136 15.62 -9.36 -14.42
N VAL A 137 14.92 -8.75 -13.46
CA VAL A 137 15.53 -7.82 -12.50
C VAL A 137 16.32 -8.58 -11.43
N PRO A 138 17.61 -8.25 -11.19
CA PRO A 138 18.41 -8.91 -10.16
C PRO A 138 17.81 -8.77 -8.76
N LYS A 139 17.71 -9.87 -8.02
CA LYS A 139 17.19 -9.88 -6.64
C LYS A 139 18.26 -9.61 -5.56
N GLU A 140 19.54 -9.74 -5.91
CA GLU A 140 20.64 -9.49 -4.98
C GLU A 140 20.79 -8.00 -4.65
N VAL A 141 20.70 -7.64 -3.37
CA VAL A 141 21.09 -6.31 -2.87
C VAL A 141 22.53 -6.37 -2.39
N LYS A 142 23.44 -5.72 -3.11
CA LYS A 142 24.82 -5.53 -2.66
C LYS A 142 24.82 -4.59 -1.46
N SER A 143 25.05 -5.13 -0.27
CA SER A 143 25.14 -4.37 0.97
C SER A 143 26.32 -3.40 0.95
N GLN A 144 26.05 -2.13 0.66
CA GLN A 144 27.02 -1.07 0.91
C GLN A 144 27.28 -1.00 2.42
N PRO A 145 28.54 -1.06 2.88
CA PRO A 145 28.85 -0.84 4.29
C PRO A 145 28.38 0.55 4.71
N LEU A 146 27.67 0.64 5.85
CA LEU A 146 27.36 1.92 6.46
C LEU A 146 28.66 2.67 6.77
N ALA A 147 28.93 3.72 5.99
CA ALA A 147 30.07 4.59 6.22
C ALA A 147 29.90 5.30 7.57
N GLU A 148 30.62 4.85 8.59
CA GLU A 148 30.62 5.43 9.93
C GLU A 148 30.99 6.92 9.86
N LYS A 149 29.98 7.80 9.97
CA LYS A 149 30.19 9.23 10.17
C LYS A 149 30.78 9.43 11.57
N LYS A 150 32.12 9.33 11.67
CA LYS A 150 32.89 9.69 12.87
C LYS A 150 32.47 11.07 13.35
N VAL A 151 31.77 11.11 14.48
CA VAL A 151 31.33 12.36 15.12
C VAL A 151 32.58 13.09 15.63
N ALA A 152 32.96 14.15 14.92
CA ALA A 152 34.11 14.98 15.29
C ALA A 152 33.78 15.81 16.54
N ASN A 153 34.14 15.27 17.72
CA ASN A 153 33.97 15.91 19.02
C ASN A 153 34.70 17.26 19.11
N LYS A 154 34.04 18.37 18.73
CA LYS A 154 34.49 19.73 19.04
C LYS A 154 34.03 20.14 20.43
N LYS A 155 34.93 19.94 21.39
CA LYS A 155 34.84 20.39 22.78
C LYS A 155 34.81 21.93 22.85
N PRO A 156 33.79 22.56 23.46
CA PRO A 156 33.81 24.01 23.67
C PRO A 156 34.68 24.36 24.89
N THR A 157 35.88 24.88 24.65
CA THR A 157 36.70 25.57 25.66
C THR A 157 36.34 27.05 25.68
N GLY A 158 35.89 27.57 26.82
CA GLY A 158 35.25 28.89 26.92
C GLY A 158 36.10 30.01 27.53
N LEU A 159 35.49 31.19 27.56
CA LEU A 159 35.83 32.38 28.35
C LEU A 159 34.49 33.00 28.80
N GLY A 160 34.33 33.67 29.95
CA GLY A 160 35.20 33.89 31.10
C GLY A 160 34.45 34.77 32.14
N ALA A 161 34.73 34.66 33.44
CA ALA A 161 33.97 35.36 34.51
C ALA A 161 34.72 35.35 35.87
N PRO A 162 34.33 36.17 36.89
CA PRO A 162 33.33 37.24 36.91
C PRO A 162 34.02 38.64 36.90
N PRO A 163 34.13 39.55 37.93
CA PRO A 163 33.62 39.60 39.32
C PRO A 163 32.85 40.89 39.77
N ILE A 164 31.76 40.68 40.53
CA ILE A 164 31.28 41.47 41.69
C ILE A 164 30.80 42.95 41.54
N GLY A 165 29.49 43.14 41.79
CA GLY A 165 28.93 44.14 42.74
C GLY A 165 28.35 45.45 42.18
N PRO A 166 27.52 46.20 42.97
CA PRO A 166 27.00 45.94 44.32
C PRO A 166 25.45 45.79 44.38
N SER A 167 24.85 45.96 45.56
CA SER A 167 23.49 45.53 45.96
C SER A 167 22.41 46.62 46.03
N SER A 168 21.14 46.23 45.86
CA SER A 168 19.93 46.76 46.53
C SER A 168 18.77 45.77 46.31
N GLY A 169 17.90 45.46 47.27
CA GLY A 169 17.86 45.85 48.69
C GLY A 169 16.82 45.03 49.44
#